data_AF-A0A5J4RV55-F1
#
_entry.id   AF-A0A5J4RV55-F1
#
_cell.length_a   1.000
_cell.length_b   1.000
_cell.length_c   1.000
_cell.angle_alpha   90.00
_cell.angle_beta   90.00
_cell.angle_gamma   90.00
#
_symmetry.space_group_name_H-M   'P 1'
#
loop_
_entity.id
_entity.type
_entity.pdbx_description
1 polymer ?
#
loop_
_entity_poly.entity_id
_entity_poly.type
_entity_poly.pdbx_seq_one_letter_code
_entity_poly.pdbx_strand_id
1 'polypeptide(L)' 'MMADAVEAASRSLPEYTEESISSLVEKIIDAQVLDGFFRECPITFKDISTVKTVFKEKLRTIYHTRISYPETINQKKSE' A
#
# COMPACT_ATOMS: atom_id res chain seq x y z
N MET A 1 -0.42 -15.90 3.86
CA MET A 1 -1.64 -15.30 3.26
C MET A 1 -1.28 -13.92 2.73
N MET A 2 -1.77 -13.51 1.55
CA MET A 2 -1.30 -12.26 0.90
C MET A 2 -1.58 -11.00 1.74
N ALA A 3 -2.84 -10.81 2.17
CA ALA A 3 -3.26 -9.61 2.90
C ALA A 3 -2.55 -9.48 4.26
N ASP A 4 -2.43 -10.59 4.99
CA ASP A 4 -1.74 -10.65 6.29
C ASP A 4 -0.27 -10.26 6.16
N ALA A 5 0.44 -10.82 5.19
CA ALA A 5 1.85 -10.49 4.94
C ALA A 5 2.03 -9.01 4.55
N VAL A 6 1.15 -8.49 3.70
CA VAL A 6 1.20 -7.09 3.25
C VAL A 6 0.91 -6.13 4.40
N GLU A 7 -0.10 -6.40 5.24
CA GLU A 7 -0.46 -5.58 6.38
C GLU A 7 0.63 -5.57 7.46
N ALA A 8 1.15 -6.76 7.80
CA ALA A 8 2.20 -6.89 8.79
C ALA A 8 3.47 -6.15 8.34
N ALA A 9 3.84 -6.29 7.07
CA ALA A 9 5.01 -5.63 6.52
C ALA A 9 4.80 -4.11 6.37
N SER A 10 3.59 -3.65 6.04
CA SER A 10 3.32 -2.22 5.86
C SER A 10 3.48 -1.43 7.15
N ARG A 11 3.26 -2.05 8.32
CA ARG A 11 3.50 -1.42 9.63
C ARG A 11 4.95 -1.02 9.87
N SER A 12 5.89 -1.62 9.15
CA SER A 12 7.33 -1.36 9.28
C SER A 12 7.87 -0.33 8.27
N LEU A 13 7.01 0.20 7.38
CA LEU A 13 7.43 1.22 6.42
C LEU A 13 7.81 2.52 7.14
N PRO A 14 8.97 3.12 6.85
CA PRO A 14 9.36 4.41 7.42
C PRO A 14 8.48 5.55 6.87
N GLU A 15 8.11 5.47 5.59
CA GLU A 15 7.26 6.45 4.91
C GLU A 15 6.28 5.74 3.96
N TYR A 16 5.07 6.27 3.87
CA TYR A 16 3.96 5.71 3.08
C TYR A 16 3.79 6.50 1.77
N THR A 17 4.78 6.44 0.88
CA THR A 17 4.70 7.02 -0.47
C THR A 17 4.08 6.01 -1.44
N GLU A 18 3.67 6.49 -2.62
CA GLU A 18 3.13 5.60 -3.65
C GLU A 18 4.17 4.57 -4.11
N GLU A 19 5.44 4.99 -4.24
CA GLU A 19 6.56 4.13 -4.60
C GLU A 19 6.86 3.11 -3.50
N SER A 20 6.89 3.52 -2.22
CA SER A 20 7.22 2.62 -1.12
C SER A 20 6.15 1.55 -0.92
N ILE A 21 4.87 1.94 -1.00
CA ILE A 21 3.73 1.02 -0.93
C ILE A 21 3.74 0.07 -2.13
N SER A 22 3.95 0.59 -3.34
CA SER A 22 3.99 -0.23 -4.55
C SER A 22 5.12 -1.26 -4.47
N SER A 23 6.34 -0.82 -4.14
CA SER A 23 7.50 -1.69 -4.00
C SER A 23 7.29 -2.78 -2.93
N LEU A 24 6.70 -2.42 -1.78
CA LEU A 24 6.38 -3.38 -0.73
C LEU A 24 5.42 -4.47 -1.21
N VAL A 25 4.29 -4.07 -1.81
CA VAL A 25 3.25 -5.00 -2.27
C VAL A 25 3.78 -5.92 -3.38
N GLU A 26 4.52 -5.37 -4.36
CA GLU A 26 5.14 -6.16 -5.42
C GLU A 26 6.11 -7.19 -4.85
N LYS A 27 7.05 -6.74 -4.00
CA LYS A 27 8.09 -7.61 -3.41
C LYS A 27 7.48 -8.80 -2.65
N ILE A 28 6.46 -8.58 -1.83
CA ILE A 28 5.86 -9.62 -1.01
C ILE A 28 5.11 -10.64 -1.87
N ILE A 29 4.28 -10.15 -2.79
CA ILE A 29 3.43 -11.04 -3.60
C ILE A 29 4.27 -11.78 -4.63
N ASP A 30 5.27 -11.15 -5.23
CA ASP A 30 6.18 -11.81 -6.17
C ASP A 30 7.01 -12.89 -5.48
N ALA A 31 7.49 -12.64 -4.26
CA ALA A 31 8.15 -13.68 -3.47
C ALA A 31 7.23 -14.89 -3.25
N GLN A 32 5.97 -14.68 -2.85
CA GLN A 32 5.01 -15.78 -2.66
C GLN A 32 4.72 -16.56 -3.95
N VAL A 33 4.68 -15.86 -5.10
CA VAL A 33 4.52 -16.49 -6.42
C VAL A 33 5.74 -17.34 -6.76
N LEU A 34 6.95 -16.80 -6.58
CA LEU A 34 8.22 -17.49 -6.86
C LEU A 34 8.41 -18.72 -5.96
N ASP A 35 8.05 -18.60 -4.68
CA ASP A 35 8.09 -19.68 -3.69
C ASP A 35 7.02 -20.77 -3.98
N GLY A 36 6.13 -20.53 -4.94
CA GLY A 36 5.15 -21.50 -5.40
C GLY A 36 3.94 -21.67 -4.49
N PHE A 37 3.64 -20.69 -3.62
CA PHE A 37 2.52 -20.78 -2.68
C PHE A 37 1.14 -20.90 -3.36
N PHE A 38 1.06 -20.55 -4.64
CA PHE A 38 -0.18 -20.58 -5.42
C PHE A 38 -0.28 -21.73 -6.41
N ARG A 39 0.66 -22.69 -6.40
CA ARG A 39 0.70 -23.82 -7.37
C ARG A 39 -0.56 -24.69 -7.34
N GLU A 40 -1.14 -24.90 -6.16
CA GLU A 40 -2.32 -25.74 -5.94
C GLU A 40 -3.62 -24.91 -5.81
N CYS A 41 -3.60 -23.64 -6.21
CA CYS A 41 -4.75 -22.75 -6.11
C CYS A 41 -5.22 -22.34 -7.52
N PRO A 42 -6.54 -22.34 -7.82
CA PRO A 42 -7.07 -21.88 -9.10
C PRO A 42 -7.09 -20.33 -9.18
N ILE A 43 -5.93 -19.71 -9.02
CA ILE A 43 -5.73 -18.26 -9.11
C ILE A 43 -4.92 -17.93 -10.36
N THR A 44 -5.37 -16.91 -11.11
CA THR A 44 -4.68 -16.47 -12.32
C THR A 44 -3.73 -15.31 -12.02
N PHE A 45 -2.75 -15.07 -12.90
CA PHE A 45 -1.92 -13.86 -12.81
C PHE A 45 -2.74 -12.57 -12.88
N LYS A 46 -3.90 -12.58 -13.56
CA LYS A 46 -4.82 -11.43 -13.59
C LYS A 46 -5.41 -11.15 -12.21
N ASP A 47 -5.79 -12.19 -11.48
CA ASP A 47 -6.30 -12.06 -10.11
C ASP A 47 -5.22 -11.51 -9.19
N ILE A 48 -3.99 -12.01 -9.32
CA ILE A 48 -2.83 -11.53 -8.55
C ILE A 48 -2.59 -10.04 -8.82
N SER A 49 -2.58 -9.60 -10.09
CA SER A 49 -2.44 -8.19 -10.44
C SER A 49 -3.58 -7.34 -9.90
N THR A 50 -4.81 -7.85 -9.92
CA THR A 50 -5.97 -7.15 -9.35
C THR A 50 -5.82 -6.99 -7.84
N VAL A 51 -5.40 -8.03 -7.13
CA VAL A 51 -5.15 -8.00 -5.68
C VAL A 51 -4.03 -7.01 -5.33
N LYS A 52 -2.92 -6.99 -6.10
CA LYS A 52 -1.84 -6.02 -5.93
C LYS A 52 -2.37 -4.58 -6.01
N THR A 53 -3.17 -4.26 -7.03
CA THR A 53 -3.78 -2.93 -7.18
C THR A 53 -4.66 -2.57 -5.99
N VAL A 54 -5.55 -3.49 -5.58
CA VAL A 54 -6.46 -3.27 -4.44
C VAL A 54 -5.68 -3.01 -3.16
N PHE A 55 -4.61 -3.76 -2.88
CA PHE A 55 -3.79 -3.53 -1.69
C PHE A 55 -3.10 -2.17 -1.70
N LYS A 56 -2.54 -1.75 -2.84
CA LYS A 56 -1.92 -0.42 -2.96
C LYS A 56 -2.93 0.69 -2.67
N GLU A 57 -4.14 0.60 -3.24
CA GLU A 57 -5.21 1.57 -2.99
C GLU A 57 -5.67 1.59 -1.52
N LYS A 58 -5.84 0.41 -0.91
CA LYS A 58 -6.26 0.31 0.49
C LYS A 58 -5.19 0.83 1.45
N LEU A 59 -3.93 0.48 1.26
CA LEU A 59 -2.83 1.00 2.06
C LEU A 59 -2.73 2.53 1.92
N ARG A 60 -2.85 3.06 0.70
CA ARG A 60 -2.94 4.52 0.49
C ARG A 60 -4.08 5.13 1.29
N THR A 61 -5.28 4.54 1.24
CA THR A 61 -6.45 5.07 1.94
C THR A 61 -6.28 5.06 3.47
N ILE A 62 -5.68 4.00 4.01
CA ILE A 62 -5.46 3.83 5.46
C ILE A 62 -4.40 4.81 5.98
N TYR A 63 -3.28 4.94 5.26
CA TYR A 63 -2.13 5.72 5.71
C TYR A 63 -2.11 7.17 5.20
N HIS A 64 -2.90 7.53 4.19
CA HIS A 64 -3.24 8.92 3.85
C HIS A 64 -4.54 9.39 4.54
N THR A 65 -4.67 9.16 5.84
CA THR A 65 -5.80 9.66 6.61
C THR A 65 -5.63 11.16 6.94
N ARG A 66 -6.45 11.96 6.25
CA ARG A 66 -6.74 13.41 6.40
C ARG A 66 -5.57 14.36 6.15
N ILE A 67 -5.61 14.97 4.96
CA ILE A 67 -4.98 16.27 4.67
C ILE A 67 -5.33 17.20 5.84
N SER A 68 -4.32 17.70 6.55
CA SER A 68 -4.50 18.79 7.50
C SER A 68 -5.16 19.93 6.72
N TYR A 69 -6.30 20.45 7.18
CA TYR A 69 -6.84 21.66 6.57
C TYR A 69 -5.71 22.69 6.55
N PRO A 70 -5.46 23.38 5.42
CA PRO A 70 -4.49 24.46 5.41
C PRO A 70 -4.94 25.43 6.50
N GLU A 71 -4.19 25.46 7.61
CA GLU A 71 -4.28 26.51 8.62
C GLU A 71 -4.26 27.80 7.82
N THR A 72 -5.41 28.46 7.77
CA THR A 72 -5.60 29.67 6.99
C THR A 72 -4.43 30.55 7.35
N ILE A 73 -3.61 30.88 6.36
CA ILE A 73 -2.51 31.82 6.47
C ILE A 73 -3.17 33.11 6.96
N ASN A 74 -3.24 33.27 8.29
CA ASN A 74 -3.76 34.45 8.91
C ASN A 74 -2.63 35.44 8.75
N GLN A 75 -2.65 36.09 7.58
CA GLN A 75 -1.79 37.19 7.24
C GLN A 75 -1.85 38.14 8.43
N LYS A 76 -0.71 38.27 9.13
CA LYS A 76 -0.41 39.46 9.89
C LYS A 76 -0.52 40.64 8.92
N LYS A 77 -1.71 41.23 8.82
CA LYS A 77 -1.84 42.63 8.44
C LYS A 77 -1.46 43.40 9.69
N SER A 78 -0.18 43.76 9.72
CA SER A 78 0.27 45.02 10.26
C SER A 78 -0.57 46.14 9.64
N GLU A 79 -1.37 46.81 10.46
CA GLU A 79 -1.79 48.21 10.36
C GLU A 79 -2.36 48.64 11.71
#